data_AF-A0A2R6C8J1-F1
#
_entry.id   AF-A0A2R6C8J1-F1
#
_cell.length_a   1.000
_cell.length_b   1.000
_cell.length_c   1.000
_cell.angle_alpha   90.00
_cell.angle_beta   90.00
_cell.angle_gamma   90.00
#
_symmetry.space_group_name_H-M   'P 1'
#
loop_
_entity.id
_entity.type
_entity.pdbx_description
1 polymer ?
#
loop_
_entity_poly.entity_id
_entity_poly.type
_entity_poly.pdbx_seq_one_letter_code
_entity_poly.pdbx_strand_id
1 'polypeptide(L)'
;MSETGRPDVKEKEVTEKLAQHLKQMLGYEIWYRTNFVLKSFKFFPRQPDIDILLCRVNNGNRVPPITAAEVKYIRTARGGRVNPSYYSGLDEAVALLLLGFDHVLLIHVVDEKVLSKVYLGYAKLLSELIRTLGLPLGYRVYAFNSEKLLLHRVIRLGNDNSYELEGLWVIPRVNPFLGKNDDLGKAVVKNRKLLADKLGIGLNST
;
A
#
# COMPACT_ATOMS: atom_id res chain seq x y z
N MET A 1 -36.99 -12.04 8.07
CA MET A 1 -35.60 -12.05 8.60
C MET A 1 -34.95 -10.76 8.12
N SER A 2 -34.71 -9.82 9.04
CA SER A 2 -34.00 -8.58 8.73
C SER A 2 -32.54 -8.92 8.43
N GLU A 3 -32.08 -8.59 7.23
CA GLU A 3 -30.66 -8.45 6.96
C GLU A 3 -30.13 -7.39 7.91
N THR A 4 -29.46 -7.81 8.97
CA THR A 4 -28.69 -6.92 9.84
C THR A 4 -27.64 -6.24 8.95
N GLY A 5 -27.91 -4.99 8.57
CA GLY A 5 -27.04 -4.20 7.71
C GLY A 5 -25.65 -4.15 8.31
N ARG A 6 -24.66 -4.77 7.64
CA ARG A 6 -23.27 -4.59 8.02
C ARG A 6 -22.95 -3.09 7.97
N PRO A 7 -22.24 -2.55 8.98
CA PRO A 7 -21.83 -1.16 8.94
C PRO A 7 -21.02 -0.91 7.67
N ASP A 8 -21.37 0.14 6.93
CA ASP A 8 -20.67 0.53 5.70
C ASP A 8 -19.34 1.19 6.09
N VAL A 9 -18.32 0.37 6.34
CA VAL A 9 -16.97 0.85 6.67
C VAL A 9 -16.39 1.57 5.47
N LYS A 10 -16.00 2.83 5.66
CA LYS A 10 -15.44 3.67 4.60
C LYS A 10 -13.97 3.29 4.37
N GLU A 11 -13.54 3.29 3.12
CA GLU A 11 -12.15 2.98 2.74
C GLU A 11 -11.13 3.84 3.49
N LYS A 12 -11.42 5.14 3.67
CA LYS A 12 -10.61 6.05 4.49
C LYS A 12 -10.34 5.54 5.91
N GLU A 13 -11.35 4.97 6.56
CA GLU A 13 -11.22 4.44 7.92
C GLU A 13 -10.32 3.20 7.95
N VAL A 14 -10.45 2.33 6.94
CA VAL A 14 -9.58 1.15 6.78
C VAL A 14 -8.13 1.58 6.57
N THR A 15 -7.90 2.58 5.72
CA THR A 15 -6.57 3.14 5.46
C THR A 15 -5.94 3.76 6.71
N GLU A 16 -6.72 4.48 7.51
CA GLU A 16 -6.26 5.04 8.80
C GLU A 16 -5.91 3.95 9.81
N LYS A 17 -6.74 2.90 9.93
CA LYS A 17 -6.45 1.74 10.78
C LYS A 17 -5.20 0.98 10.32
N LEU A 18 -5.02 0.83 9.02
CA LEU A 18 -3.82 0.24 8.45
C LEU A 18 -2.58 1.07 8.78
N ALA A 19 -2.63 2.39 8.62
CA ALA A 19 -1.50 3.26 8.96
C ALA A 19 -1.12 3.17 10.46
N GLN A 20 -2.11 3.12 11.35
CA GLN A 20 -1.89 2.90 12.78
C GLN A 20 -1.27 1.53 13.06
N HIS A 21 -1.77 0.48 12.41
CA HIS A 21 -1.24 -0.87 12.56
C HIS A 21 0.22 -0.96 12.09
N LEU A 22 0.54 -0.37 10.93
CA LEU A 22 1.92 -0.28 10.44
C LEU A 22 2.83 0.43 11.43
N LYS A 23 2.38 1.54 12.04
CA LYS A 23 3.15 2.26 13.06
C LYS A 23 3.46 1.40 14.29
N GLN A 24 2.53 0.57 14.73
CA GLN A 24 2.72 -0.33 15.88
C GLN A 24 3.65 -1.51 15.55
N MET A 25 3.60 -1.98 14.31
CA MET A 25 4.40 -3.13 13.86
C MET A 25 5.86 -2.80 13.63
N LEU A 26 6.18 -1.58 13.21
CA LEU A 26 7.54 -1.20 12.91
C LEU A 26 8.30 -0.95 14.22
N GLY A 27 9.39 -1.67 14.42
CA GLY A 27 10.28 -1.52 15.59
C GLY A 27 11.08 -0.22 15.61
N TYR A 28 10.63 0.80 14.89
CA TYR A 28 11.25 2.13 14.81
C TYR A 28 10.16 3.19 14.64
N GLU A 29 10.49 4.40 15.05
CA GLU A 29 9.56 5.52 14.93
C GLU A 29 9.31 5.87 13.46
N ILE A 30 8.04 5.96 13.09
CA ILE A 30 7.62 6.43 11.77
C ILE A 30 6.72 7.66 11.88
N TRP A 31 6.83 8.49 10.85
CA TRP A 31 5.87 9.51 10.52
C TRP A 31 5.03 9.04 9.33
N TYR A 32 3.75 9.34 9.35
CA TYR A 32 2.85 8.99 8.26
C TYR A 32 1.82 10.07 7.96
N ARG A 33 1.31 10.03 6.73
CA ARG A 33 0.09 10.73 6.30
C ARG A 33 -0.78 9.79 5.50
N THR A 34 -2.08 10.01 5.54
CA THR A 34 -3.04 9.28 4.70
C THR A 34 -3.72 10.24 3.72
N ASN A 35 -4.18 9.72 2.58
CA ASN A 35 -4.92 10.46 1.55
C ASN A 35 -4.19 11.76 1.12
N PHE A 36 -2.89 11.65 0.87
CA PHE A 36 -2.04 12.78 0.52
C PHE A 36 -2.08 13.05 -0.99
N VAL A 37 -2.32 14.30 -1.37
CA VAL A 37 -2.32 14.70 -2.78
C VAL A 37 -1.06 15.47 -3.14
N LEU A 38 -0.26 14.92 -4.05
CA LEU A 38 0.90 15.61 -4.60
C LEU A 38 0.53 16.34 -5.89
N LYS A 39 0.49 17.67 -5.82
CA LYS A 39 0.35 18.54 -7.00
C LYS A 39 1.62 18.45 -7.87
N SER A 40 1.62 17.58 -8.90
CA SER A 40 2.68 17.47 -9.91
C SER A 40 2.11 17.45 -11.32
N PHE A 41 1.91 18.63 -11.91
CA PHE A 41 1.29 18.78 -13.23
C PHE A 41 2.16 18.29 -14.40
N LYS A 42 3.46 18.07 -14.19
CA LYS A 42 4.41 17.73 -15.27
C LYS A 42 4.26 16.29 -15.77
N PHE A 43 3.95 15.33 -14.88
CA PHE A 43 3.86 13.91 -15.23
C PHE A 43 2.43 13.37 -15.12
N PHE A 44 1.58 14.06 -14.38
CA PHE A 44 0.28 13.58 -14.01
C PHE A 44 -0.78 14.64 -14.32
N PRO A 45 -1.51 14.50 -15.45
CA PRO A 45 -2.64 15.38 -15.73
C PRO A 45 -3.73 15.24 -14.67
N ARG A 46 -3.81 14.08 -13.99
CA ARG A 46 -4.61 13.85 -12.79
C ARG A 46 -3.67 13.54 -11.63
N GLN A 47 -3.74 14.33 -10.56
CA GLN A 47 -2.91 14.16 -9.37
C GLN A 47 -3.23 12.79 -8.74
N PRO A 48 -2.29 11.84 -8.67
CA PRO A 48 -2.57 10.57 -8.02
C PRO A 48 -2.74 10.82 -6.53
N ASP A 49 -3.82 10.29 -5.98
CA ASP A 49 -4.05 10.27 -4.54
C ASP A 49 -3.12 9.21 -3.94
N ILE A 50 -2.39 9.57 -2.88
CA ILE A 50 -1.48 8.66 -2.19
C ILE A 50 -2.18 8.21 -0.90
N ASP A 51 -2.59 6.96 -0.84
CA ASP A 51 -3.37 6.45 0.29
C ASP A 51 -2.60 6.51 1.60
N ILE A 52 -1.35 6.04 1.60
CA ILE A 52 -0.46 6.15 2.76
C ILE A 52 0.92 6.60 2.31
N LEU A 53 1.48 7.58 3.03
CA LEU A 53 2.86 7.98 2.93
C LEU A 53 3.55 7.72 4.26
N LEU A 54 4.73 7.10 4.22
CA LEU A 54 5.52 6.68 5.38
C LEU A 54 6.98 7.15 5.23
N CYS A 55 7.57 7.65 6.31
CA CYS A 55 9.01 7.78 6.43
C CYS A 55 9.48 7.53 7.86
N ARG A 56 10.76 7.21 8.02
CA ARG A 56 11.35 7.01 9.34
C ARG A 56 11.57 8.36 10.03
N VAL A 57 11.44 8.37 11.34
CA VAL A 57 11.89 9.48 12.19
C VAL A 57 13.18 9.04 12.89
N ASN A 58 14.19 9.91 12.84
CA ASN A 58 15.45 9.74 13.56
C ASN A 58 15.82 11.04 14.24
N ASN A 59 15.95 11.05 15.57
CA ASN A 59 16.23 12.23 16.38
C ASN A 59 15.30 13.41 16.04
N GLY A 60 13.99 13.14 15.92
CA GLY A 60 12.97 14.14 15.56
C GLY A 60 12.94 14.55 14.09
N ASN A 61 13.89 14.11 13.27
CA ASN A 61 13.96 14.44 11.85
C ASN A 61 13.36 13.33 10.98
N ARG A 62 12.58 13.72 9.98
CA ARG A 62 12.06 12.79 8.96
C ARG A 62 13.17 12.48 7.97
N VAL A 63 13.46 11.19 7.77
CA VAL A 63 14.56 10.72 6.93
C VAL A 63 14.08 9.69 5.90
N PRO A 64 14.77 9.55 4.75
CA PRO A 64 14.53 8.48 3.80
C PRO A 64 14.63 7.08 4.43
N PRO A 65 14.02 6.04 3.80
CA PRO A 65 13.31 6.09 2.53
C PRO A 65 11.91 6.72 2.64
N ILE A 66 11.51 7.50 1.63
CA ILE A 66 10.15 8.00 1.44
C ILE A 66 9.34 6.88 0.78
N THR A 67 8.45 6.26 1.55
CA THR A 67 7.63 5.13 1.08
C THR A 67 6.20 5.59 0.84
N ALA A 68 5.62 5.19 -0.30
CA ALA A 68 4.19 5.30 -0.52
C ALA A 68 3.53 3.92 -0.51
N ALA A 69 2.25 3.87 -0.17
CA ALA A 69 1.42 2.70 -0.36
C ALA A 69 0.13 3.09 -1.07
N GLU A 70 -0.21 2.28 -2.07
CA GLU A 70 -1.55 2.19 -2.65
C GLU A 70 -2.32 1.11 -1.89
N VAL A 71 -3.52 1.42 -1.42
CA VAL A 71 -4.33 0.56 -0.55
C VAL A 71 -5.65 0.26 -1.21
N LYS A 72 -5.92 -1.03 -1.47
CA LYS A 72 -7.23 -1.48 -1.94
C LYS A 72 -7.99 -2.20 -0.85
N TYR A 73 -9.16 -1.68 -0.50
CA TYR A 73 -10.08 -2.35 0.40
C TYR A 73 -11.04 -3.27 -0.35
N ILE A 74 -10.83 -4.58 -0.22
CA ILE A 74 -11.55 -5.63 -0.93
C ILE A 74 -12.65 -6.21 -0.03
N ARG A 75 -13.90 -6.03 -0.44
CA ARG A 75 -15.09 -6.53 0.26
C ARG A 75 -16.17 -7.02 -0.70
N THR A 76 -17.14 -7.77 -0.19
CA THR A 76 -18.37 -8.07 -0.95
C THR A 76 -19.16 -6.78 -1.19
N ALA A 77 -19.56 -6.54 -2.43
CA ALA A 77 -20.47 -5.45 -2.78
C ALA A 77 -21.91 -5.73 -2.27
N ARG A 78 -22.76 -4.69 -2.26
CA ARG A 78 -24.21 -4.85 -2.06
C ARG A 78 -24.75 -5.76 -3.17
N GLY A 79 -25.20 -6.97 -2.82
CA GLY A 79 -25.56 -8.04 -3.76
C GLY A 79 -24.63 -9.26 -3.76
N GLY A 80 -23.66 -9.33 -2.84
CA GLY A 80 -22.86 -10.55 -2.57
C GLY A 80 -21.75 -10.85 -3.57
N ARG A 81 -21.64 -10.09 -4.66
CA ARG A 81 -20.53 -10.21 -5.62
C ARG A 81 -19.28 -9.52 -5.07
N VAL A 82 -18.15 -10.21 -5.13
CA VAL A 82 -16.82 -9.61 -4.96
C VAL A 82 -16.38 -9.18 -6.35
N ASN A 83 -16.24 -7.88 -6.61
CA ASN A 83 -15.77 -7.41 -7.91
C ASN A 83 -14.66 -6.35 -7.77
N PRO A 84 -13.45 -6.73 -7.35
CA PRO A 84 -12.27 -5.97 -7.69
C PRO A 84 -11.87 -6.29 -9.14
N SER A 85 -11.39 -5.27 -9.87
CA SER A 85 -10.69 -5.52 -11.13
C SER A 85 -9.46 -6.40 -10.85
N TYR A 86 -9.14 -7.29 -11.80
CA TYR A 86 -8.07 -8.31 -11.66
C TYR A 86 -6.67 -7.71 -11.42
N TYR A 87 -6.47 -6.40 -11.54
CA TYR A 87 -5.21 -5.71 -11.24
C TYR A 87 -5.42 -4.42 -10.43
N SER A 88 -6.49 -4.35 -9.64
CA SER A 88 -6.85 -3.13 -8.90
C SER A 88 -5.66 -2.61 -8.07
N GLY A 89 -5.22 -1.38 -8.36
CA GLY A 89 -4.14 -0.71 -7.64
C GLY A 89 -2.74 -0.91 -8.20
N LEU A 90 -2.51 -1.82 -9.16
CA LEU A 90 -1.17 -2.05 -9.68
C LEU A 90 -0.67 -0.87 -10.53
N ASP A 91 -1.51 -0.33 -11.40
CA ASP A 91 -1.23 0.85 -12.22
C ASP A 91 -0.99 2.10 -11.37
N GLU A 92 -1.82 2.32 -10.35
CA GLU A 92 -1.65 3.39 -9.37
C GLU A 92 -0.32 3.24 -8.60
N ALA A 93 -0.01 2.04 -8.09
CA ALA A 93 1.25 1.78 -7.42
C ALA A 93 2.47 2.00 -8.35
N VAL A 94 2.40 1.58 -9.62
CA VAL A 94 3.49 1.85 -10.58
C VAL A 94 3.64 3.34 -10.83
N ALA A 95 2.55 4.10 -10.92
CA ALA A 95 2.58 5.55 -11.11
C ALA A 95 3.31 6.26 -9.96
N LEU A 96 3.20 5.78 -8.71
CA LEU A 96 3.90 6.34 -7.55
C LEU A 96 5.44 6.32 -7.73
N LEU A 97 6.00 5.35 -8.46
CA LEU A 97 7.44 5.34 -8.74
C LEU A 97 7.86 6.57 -9.55
N LEU A 98 7.02 7.04 -10.47
CA LEU A 98 7.30 8.23 -11.28
C LEU A 98 7.22 9.53 -10.47
N LEU A 99 6.54 9.52 -9.33
CA LEU A 99 6.51 10.63 -8.38
C LEU A 99 7.77 10.73 -7.52
N GLY A 100 8.68 9.78 -7.61
CA GLY A 100 9.97 9.82 -6.91
C GLY A 100 9.94 9.29 -5.48
N PHE A 101 8.97 8.45 -5.14
CA PHE A 101 9.04 7.64 -3.93
C PHE A 101 10.23 6.67 -4.01
N ASP A 102 10.92 6.47 -2.87
CA ASP A 102 12.05 5.53 -2.77
C ASP A 102 11.56 4.08 -2.85
N HIS A 103 10.45 3.81 -2.15
CA HIS A 103 9.79 2.52 -2.11
C HIS A 103 8.29 2.69 -2.34
N VAL A 104 7.68 1.73 -3.01
CA VAL A 104 6.22 1.70 -3.20
C VAL A 104 5.67 0.35 -2.77
N LEU A 105 4.55 0.38 -2.04
CA LEU A 105 3.79 -0.79 -1.62
C LEU A 105 2.43 -0.82 -2.32
N LEU A 106 2.03 -1.99 -2.79
CA LEU A 106 0.62 -2.30 -3.03
C LEU A 106 0.10 -3.11 -1.84
N ILE A 107 -0.93 -2.63 -1.17
CA ILE A 107 -1.50 -3.27 0.03
C ILE A 107 -2.96 -3.62 -0.22
N HIS A 108 -3.28 -4.90 -0.15
CA HIS A 108 -4.67 -5.36 -0.16
C HIS A 108 -5.15 -5.58 1.27
N VAL A 109 -6.17 -4.82 1.67
CA VAL A 109 -6.90 -5.07 2.91
C VAL A 109 -8.18 -5.78 2.52
N VAL A 110 -8.38 -7.00 2.98
CA VAL A 110 -9.44 -7.88 2.46
C VAL A 110 -10.33 -8.33 3.61
N ASP A 111 -11.64 -8.17 3.47
CA ASP A 111 -12.60 -8.75 4.44
C ASP A 111 -12.27 -10.24 4.66
N GLU A 112 -12.15 -10.65 5.93
CA GLU A 112 -11.65 -11.98 6.30
C GLU A 112 -12.42 -13.13 5.61
N LYS A 113 -13.75 -12.97 5.45
CA LYS A 113 -14.60 -13.98 4.79
C LYS A 113 -14.37 -14.00 3.29
N VAL A 114 -14.08 -12.84 2.67
CA VAL A 114 -13.71 -12.75 1.25
C VAL A 114 -12.34 -13.35 1.01
N LEU A 115 -11.38 -13.05 1.90
CA LEU A 115 -10.01 -13.51 1.80
C LEU A 115 -9.93 -15.03 1.81
N SER A 116 -10.53 -15.65 2.83
CA SER A 116 -10.53 -17.10 3.02
C SER A 116 -11.25 -17.87 1.90
N LYS A 117 -12.33 -17.32 1.33
CA LYS A 117 -13.16 -18.05 0.36
C LYS A 117 -12.71 -17.92 -1.09
N VAL A 118 -12.32 -16.71 -1.52
CA VAL A 118 -12.16 -16.43 -2.97
C VAL A 118 -10.90 -15.65 -3.32
N TYR A 119 -10.35 -14.86 -2.39
CA TYR A 119 -9.28 -13.91 -2.75
C TYR A 119 -7.86 -14.42 -2.47
N LEU A 120 -7.69 -15.42 -1.60
CA LEU A 120 -6.36 -15.94 -1.25
C LEU A 120 -5.58 -16.42 -2.47
N GLY A 121 -6.23 -17.10 -3.42
CA GLY A 121 -5.60 -17.55 -4.66
C GLY A 121 -5.08 -16.39 -5.51
N TYR A 122 -5.84 -15.30 -5.59
CA TYR A 122 -5.42 -14.09 -6.29
C TYR A 122 -4.25 -13.39 -5.59
N ALA A 123 -4.28 -13.28 -4.25
CA ALA A 123 -3.17 -12.69 -3.48
C ALA A 123 -1.86 -13.49 -3.67
N LYS A 124 -1.95 -14.82 -3.77
CA LYS A 124 -0.82 -15.70 -4.12
C LYS A 124 -0.27 -15.37 -5.50
N LEU A 125 -1.12 -15.40 -6.52
CA LEU A 125 -0.73 -15.12 -7.90
C LEU A 125 -0.07 -13.75 -8.04
N LEU A 126 -0.64 -12.71 -7.43
CA LEU A 126 -0.08 -11.36 -7.50
C LEU A 126 1.28 -11.25 -6.81
N SER A 127 1.44 -11.88 -5.64
CA SER A 127 2.72 -11.95 -4.95
C SER A 127 3.80 -12.62 -5.82
N GLU A 128 3.46 -13.77 -6.41
CA GLU A 128 4.35 -14.50 -7.31
C GLU A 128 4.69 -13.70 -8.57
N LEU A 129 3.71 -13.00 -9.16
CA LEU A 129 3.93 -12.16 -10.34
C LEU A 129 4.89 -11.02 -10.03
N ILE A 130 4.69 -10.29 -8.93
CA ILE A 130 5.57 -9.19 -8.51
C ILE A 130 7.00 -9.71 -8.28
N ARG A 131 7.15 -10.87 -7.62
CA ARG A 131 8.46 -11.50 -7.37
C ARG A 131 9.14 -11.94 -8.66
N THR A 132 8.43 -12.69 -9.49
CA THR A 132 8.97 -13.35 -10.70
C THR A 132 9.36 -12.33 -11.76
N LEU A 133 8.53 -11.31 -11.97
CA LEU A 133 8.85 -10.22 -12.90
C LEU A 133 9.84 -9.21 -12.30
N GLY A 134 10.19 -9.34 -11.02
CA GLY A 134 11.12 -8.44 -10.34
C GLY A 134 10.62 -7.00 -10.30
N LEU A 135 9.30 -6.79 -10.23
CA LEU A 135 8.71 -5.46 -10.22
C LEU A 135 9.24 -4.65 -9.02
N PRO A 136 9.49 -3.34 -9.17
CA PRO A 136 10.00 -2.49 -8.10
C PRO A 136 8.90 -2.09 -7.10
N LEU A 137 8.06 -3.04 -6.72
CA LEU A 137 6.94 -2.87 -5.80
C LEU A 137 7.07 -3.87 -4.66
N GLY A 138 6.72 -3.44 -3.46
CA GLY A 138 6.41 -4.36 -2.38
C GLY A 138 4.93 -4.70 -2.42
N TYR A 139 4.58 -5.85 -1.83
CA TYR A 139 3.20 -6.32 -1.77
C TYR A 139 2.88 -6.77 -0.36
N ARG A 140 1.71 -6.40 0.13
CA ARG A 140 1.18 -6.93 1.39
C ARG A 140 -0.30 -7.24 1.25
N VAL A 141 -0.72 -8.24 2.01
CA VAL A 141 -2.13 -8.55 2.18
C VAL A 141 -2.42 -8.73 3.67
N TYR A 142 -3.53 -8.15 4.10
CA TYR A 142 -4.05 -8.25 5.46
C TYR A 142 -5.50 -8.70 5.40
N ALA A 143 -5.90 -9.55 6.35
CA ALA A 143 -7.31 -9.80 6.59
C ALA A 143 -7.89 -8.70 7.47
N PHE A 144 -9.12 -8.29 7.21
CA PHE A 144 -9.81 -7.26 7.95
C PHE A 144 -11.12 -7.79 8.51
N ASN A 145 -11.29 -7.64 9.83
CA ASN A 145 -12.54 -7.92 10.49
C ASN A 145 -13.32 -6.61 10.63
N SER A 146 -14.33 -6.40 9.78
CA SER A 146 -15.11 -5.15 9.76
C SER A 146 -15.94 -4.90 11.02
N GLU A 147 -16.29 -5.95 11.76
CA GLU A 147 -17.08 -5.84 12.99
C GLU A 147 -16.23 -5.32 14.15
N LYS A 148 -14.96 -5.77 14.22
CA LYS A 148 -14.01 -5.38 15.27
C LYS A 148 -13.05 -4.27 14.86
N LEU A 149 -13.03 -3.92 13.56
CA LEU A 149 -12.07 -3.00 12.94
C LEU A 149 -10.62 -3.42 13.19
N LEU A 150 -10.34 -4.73 13.07
CA LEU A 150 -9.03 -5.32 13.33
C LEU A 150 -8.38 -5.85 12.05
N LEU A 151 -7.06 -5.69 11.99
CA LEU A 151 -6.21 -6.26 10.94
C LEU A 151 -5.54 -7.52 11.46
N HIS A 152 -5.54 -8.56 10.63
CA HIS A 152 -4.94 -9.85 10.95
C HIS A 152 -3.94 -10.24 9.86
N ARG A 153 -2.88 -10.92 10.29
CA ARG A 153 -1.83 -11.49 9.44
C ARG A 153 -1.97 -13.01 9.29
N VAL A 154 -2.98 -13.59 9.93
CA VAL A 154 -3.30 -15.02 9.89
C VAL A 154 -4.81 -15.15 9.67
N ILE A 155 -5.22 -16.05 8.77
CA ILE A 155 -6.61 -16.40 8.55
C ILE A 155 -6.86 -17.87 8.84
N ARG A 156 -8.10 -18.23 9.16
CA ARG A 156 -8.56 -19.62 9.26
C ARG A 156 -9.19 -20.05 7.93
N LEU A 157 -8.85 -21.25 7.45
CA LEU A 157 -9.31 -21.81 6.18
C LEU A 157 -10.32 -22.97 6.36
N GLY A 158 -10.59 -23.40 7.59
CA GLY A 158 -11.45 -24.54 7.91
C GLY A 158 -11.01 -25.25 9.19
N ASN A 159 -11.37 -26.53 9.34
CA ASN A 159 -11.06 -27.41 10.48
C ASN A 159 -9.57 -27.37 10.84
N ASP A 160 -9.20 -26.42 11.70
CA ASP A 160 -7.87 -26.16 12.25
C ASP A 160 -6.75 -25.73 11.29
N ASN A 161 -7.04 -25.54 10.01
CA ASN A 161 -6.07 -24.98 9.08
C ASN A 161 -6.01 -23.45 9.18
N SER A 162 -4.82 -22.92 9.42
CA SER A 162 -4.53 -21.49 9.34
C SER A 162 -3.58 -21.20 8.17
N TYR A 163 -3.55 -19.93 7.76
CA TYR A 163 -2.62 -19.46 6.74
C TYR A 163 -1.98 -18.16 7.17
N GLU A 164 -0.65 -18.12 7.19
CA GLU A 164 0.15 -16.94 7.50
C GLU A 164 0.32 -16.07 6.25
N LEU A 165 -0.30 -14.89 6.26
CA LEU A 165 -0.31 -13.96 5.14
C LEU A 165 1.08 -13.35 4.88
N GLU A 166 1.96 -13.32 5.88
CA GLU A 166 3.33 -12.80 5.72
C GLU A 166 4.15 -13.58 4.70
N GLY A 167 3.85 -14.88 4.50
CA GLY A 167 4.46 -15.67 3.43
C GLY A 167 4.20 -15.11 2.02
N LEU A 168 3.14 -14.31 1.86
CA LEU A 168 2.80 -13.64 0.60
C LEU A 168 3.44 -12.26 0.46
N TRP A 169 4.07 -11.72 1.49
CA TRP A 169 4.57 -10.35 1.44
C TRP A 169 5.80 -10.26 0.54
N VAL A 170 5.91 -9.15 -0.18
CA VAL A 170 7.08 -8.83 -1.01
C VAL A 170 7.70 -7.56 -0.47
N ILE A 171 9.02 -7.62 -0.22
CA ILE A 171 9.78 -6.46 0.22
C ILE A 171 9.94 -5.49 -0.97
N PRO A 172 9.59 -4.21 -0.82
CA PRO A 172 9.76 -3.25 -1.90
C PRO A 172 11.24 -3.08 -2.23
N ARG A 173 11.56 -3.01 -3.53
CA ARG A 173 12.88 -2.64 -4.02
C ARG A 173 13.00 -1.13 -4.13
N VAL A 174 14.23 -0.62 -4.12
CA VAL A 174 14.52 0.79 -4.40
C VAL A 174 14.02 1.13 -5.80
N ASN A 175 13.37 2.28 -5.92
CA ASN A 175 12.85 2.78 -7.18
C ASN A 175 13.96 2.87 -8.25
N PRO A 176 13.86 2.08 -9.33
CA PRO A 176 14.94 1.94 -10.30
C PRO A 176 15.16 3.20 -11.14
N PHE A 177 14.23 4.15 -11.14
CA PHE A 177 14.37 5.41 -11.88
C PHE A 177 15.25 6.43 -11.15
N LEU A 178 15.46 6.28 -9.84
CA LEU A 178 16.27 7.24 -9.06
C LEU A 178 17.76 7.20 -9.39
N GLY A 179 18.26 6.08 -9.94
CA GLY A 179 19.66 5.94 -10.37
C GLY A 179 19.89 6.20 -11.86
N LYS A 180 18.85 6.55 -12.63
CA LYS A 180 18.96 6.71 -14.09
C LYS A 180 19.30 8.15 -14.46
N ASN A 181 20.13 8.30 -15.50
CA ASN A 181 20.51 9.61 -16.07
C ASN A 181 19.79 9.93 -17.39
N ASP A 182 18.80 9.12 -17.77
CA ASP A 182 17.88 9.46 -18.86
C ASP A 182 16.88 10.55 -18.42
N ASP A 183 16.08 11.06 -19.36
CA ASP A 183 15.14 12.15 -19.07
C ASP A 183 14.08 11.76 -18.04
N LEU A 184 13.68 10.48 -18.03
CA LEU A 184 12.74 9.93 -17.06
C LEU A 184 13.36 9.86 -15.66
N GLY A 185 14.61 9.40 -15.54
CA GLY A 185 15.32 9.35 -14.26
C GLY A 185 15.55 10.75 -13.69
N LYS A 186 15.99 11.71 -14.51
CA LYS A 186 16.12 13.12 -14.11
C LYS A 186 14.79 13.71 -13.61
N ALA A 187 13.71 13.39 -14.30
CA ALA A 187 12.36 13.76 -13.90
C ALA A 187 11.96 13.18 -12.54
N VAL A 188 12.19 11.89 -12.32
CA VAL A 188 11.89 11.19 -11.07
C VAL A 188 12.73 11.74 -9.91
N VAL A 189 14.03 11.97 -10.11
CA VAL A 189 14.91 12.59 -9.11
C VAL A 189 14.43 14.02 -8.76
N LYS A 190 14.01 14.80 -9.75
CA LYS A 190 13.41 16.13 -9.51
C LYS A 190 12.13 16.03 -8.67
N ASN A 191 11.23 15.10 -9.00
CA ASN A 191 10.00 14.90 -8.24
C ASN A 191 10.29 14.46 -6.80
N ARG A 192 11.27 13.57 -6.61
CA ARG A 192 11.72 13.15 -5.28
C ARG A 192 12.20 14.32 -4.43
N LYS A 193 13.01 15.23 -5.00
CA LYS A 193 13.48 16.44 -4.30
C LYS A 193 12.29 17.31 -3.87
N LEU A 194 11.39 17.62 -4.80
CA LEU A 194 10.18 18.41 -4.50
C LEU A 194 9.29 17.75 -3.43
N LEU A 195 9.15 16.42 -3.50
CA LEU A 195 8.42 15.63 -2.53
C LEU A 195 9.07 15.74 -1.14
N ALA A 196 10.38 15.54 -1.06
CA ALA A 196 11.12 15.64 0.19
C ALA A 196 11.04 17.04 0.81
N ASP A 197 11.23 18.09 0.00
CA ASP A 197 11.12 19.48 0.45
C ASP A 197 9.72 19.78 1.00
N LYS A 198 8.67 19.39 0.27
CA LYS A 198 7.28 19.59 0.68
C LYS A 198 6.94 18.85 1.98
N LEU A 199 7.62 17.74 2.25
CA LEU A 199 7.40 16.91 3.44
C LEU A 199 8.37 17.24 4.57
N GLY A 200 9.32 18.16 4.37
CA GLY A 200 10.38 18.48 5.32
C GLY A 200 11.28 17.26 5.61
N ILE A 201 11.60 16.49 4.59
CA ILE A 201 12.46 15.29 4.68
C ILE A 201 13.85 15.68 4.19
N GLY A 202 14.85 15.52 5.06
CA GLY A 202 16.24 15.76 4.68
C GLY A 202 16.75 14.69 3.74
N LEU A 203 16.98 15.02 2.47
CA LEU A 203 17.72 14.15 1.57
C LEU A 203 19.20 14.36 1.84
N ASN A 204 19.87 13.34 2.39
CA ASN A 204 21.33 13.35 2.42
C ASN A 204 21.82 13.49 0.98
N SER A 205 22.71 14.46 0.74
CA SER A 205 23.40 14.63 -0.53
C SER A 205 24.24 13.39 -0.80
N THR A 206 23.66 12.39 -1.48
CA THR A 206 24.41 11.31 -2.14
C THR A 206 25.04 11.84 -3.41
#